data_AF-A0A2Z4UYK7-F1
#
_entry.id   AF-A0A2Z4UYK7-F1
#
_cell.length_a   1.000
_cell.length_b   1.000
_cell.length_c   1.000
_cell.angle_alpha   90.00
_cell.angle_beta   90.00
_cell.angle_gamma   90.00
#
_symmetry.space_group_name_H-M   'P 1'
#
loop_
_entity.id
_entity.type
_entity.pdbx_description
1 polymer ?
#
loop_
_entity_poly.entity_id
_entity_poly.type
_entity_poly.pdbx_seq_one_letter_code
_entity_poly.pdbx_strand_id
1 'polypeptide(L)'
;MKRIGVTGHRSIPEEVLGHVEEGLRAVLRSHEGPLEALSSLADGADQLFAVIALECGADLTVVIPSGDYEEGFEGPEALDRYLGLKRRATQEVRMDFARSTDEAYYAAGTYIADSCDRLVAVWDGLPARGHGGTAEIVAYARALGKPVTVLWREGVARD
;
A
#
# COMPACT_ATOMS: atom_id res chain seq x y z
N MET A 1 18.42 6.73 -3.12
CA MET A 1 17.39 6.30 -2.16
C MET A 1 16.53 5.27 -2.87
N LYS A 2 16.35 4.09 -2.28
CA LYS A 2 15.51 3.04 -2.86
C LYS A 2 14.04 3.37 -2.56
N ARG A 3 13.13 3.15 -3.50
CA ARG A 3 11.69 3.42 -3.32
C ARG A 3 10.89 2.12 -3.41
N ILE A 4 10.09 1.82 -2.40
CA ILE A 4 9.21 0.63 -2.38
C ILE A 4 7.78 1.10 -2.19
N GLY A 5 6.91 0.72 -3.13
CA GLY A 5 5.48 0.98 -3.04
C GLY A 5 4.71 -0.23 -2.54
N VAL A 6 3.54 -0.01 -1.97
CA VAL A 6 2.60 -1.08 -1.60
C VAL A 6 1.26 -0.94 -2.32
N THR A 7 0.62 -2.09 -2.56
CA THR A 7 -0.81 -2.21 -2.82
C THR A 7 -1.31 -3.48 -2.13
N GLY A 8 -2.54 -3.50 -1.63
CA GLY A 8 -3.04 -4.72 -1.00
C GLY A 8 -4.49 -4.67 -0.54
N HIS A 9 -4.93 -5.79 0.02
CA HIS A 9 -6.26 -5.95 0.58
C HIS A 9 -6.45 -5.16 1.88
N ARG A 10 -7.68 -4.67 2.09
CA ARG A 10 -8.06 -3.97 3.33
C ARG A 10 -8.29 -4.90 4.53
N SER A 11 -8.52 -6.18 4.25
CA SER A 11 -8.56 -7.26 5.25
C SER A 11 -7.51 -8.30 4.90
N ILE A 12 -6.78 -8.76 5.91
CA ILE A 12 -5.77 -9.81 5.80
C ILE A 12 -6.16 -10.91 6.80
N PRO A 13 -6.51 -12.12 6.33
CA PRO A 13 -6.83 -13.23 7.23
C PRO A 13 -5.68 -13.54 8.19
N GLU A 14 -6.01 -13.90 9.43
CA GLU A 14 -5.02 -14.24 10.47
C GLU A 14 -4.07 -15.35 10.02
N GLU A 15 -4.57 -16.31 9.24
CA GLU A 15 -3.80 -17.43 8.69
C GLU A 15 -2.63 -17.00 7.80
N VAL A 16 -2.75 -15.88 7.08
CA VAL A 16 -1.69 -15.34 6.21
C VAL A 16 -0.92 -14.19 6.84
N LEU A 17 -1.44 -13.58 7.91
CA LEU A 17 -0.88 -12.35 8.48
C LEU A 17 0.61 -12.50 8.84
N GLY A 18 0.98 -13.58 9.53
CA GLY A 18 2.38 -13.83 9.91
C GLY A 18 3.30 -13.96 8.68
N HIS A 19 2.83 -14.61 7.61
CA HIS A 19 3.60 -14.72 6.36
C HIS A 19 3.76 -13.37 5.66
N VAL A 20 2.70 -12.56 5.64
CA VAL A 20 2.73 -11.20 5.07
C VAL A 20 3.73 -10.34 5.84
N GLU A 21 3.68 -10.35 7.17
CA GLU A 21 4.60 -9.58 8.00
C GLU A 21 6.08 -9.97 7.80
N GLU A 22 6.37 -11.27 7.77
CA GLU A 22 7.72 -11.78 7.52
C GLU A 22 8.22 -11.35 6.14
N GLY A 23 7.37 -11.48 5.12
CA GLY A 23 7.68 -11.07 3.76
C GLY A 23 7.93 -9.57 3.64
N LEU A 24 7.11 -8.75 4.31
CA LEU A 24 7.27 -7.30 4.36
C LEU A 24 8.62 -6.91 4.98
N ARG A 25 8.94 -7.48 6.15
CA ARG A 25 10.23 -7.26 6.83
C ARG A 25 11.40 -7.69 5.96
N ALA A 26 11.30 -8.84 5.28
CA ALA A 26 12.35 -9.33 4.40
C ALA A 26 12.58 -8.38 3.21
N VAL A 27 11.52 -7.93 2.54
CA VAL A 27 11.64 -6.99 1.41
C VAL A 27 12.24 -5.66 1.85
N LEU A 28 11.75 -5.08 2.94
CA LEU A 28 12.21 -3.78 3.44
C LEU A 28 13.66 -3.83 3.93
N ARG A 29 14.10 -4.94 4.54
CA ARG A 29 15.49 -5.12 5.03
C ARG A 29 16.48 -5.63 3.97
N SER A 30 16.00 -6.05 2.80
CA SER A 30 16.86 -6.59 1.74
C SER A 30 17.73 -5.54 1.02
N HIS A 31 17.71 -4.29 1.47
CA HIS A 31 18.42 -3.17 0.84
C HIS A 31 19.33 -2.48 1.85
N GLU A 32 20.51 -2.07 1.40
CA GLU A 32 21.41 -1.21 2.17
C GLU A 32 21.18 0.26 1.82
N GLY A 33 21.20 1.13 2.84
CA GLY A 33 21.08 2.58 2.68
C GLY A 33 19.66 3.13 2.76
N PRO A 34 19.45 4.42 2.43
CA PRO A 34 18.17 5.11 2.60
C PRO A 34 17.04 4.51 1.76
N LEU A 35 15.89 4.31 2.40
CA LEU A 35 14.68 3.70 1.86
C LEU A 35 13.50 4.65 2.02
N GLU A 36 12.69 4.79 0.98
CA GLU A 36 11.40 5.49 0.99
C GLU A 36 10.28 4.49 0.70
N ALA A 37 9.29 4.48 1.58
CA ALA A 37 8.08 3.69 1.49
C ALA A 37 6.93 4.56 0.96
N LEU A 38 6.22 4.10 -0.06
CA LEU A 38 5.07 4.80 -0.64
C LEU A 38 3.79 4.00 -0.37
N SER A 39 2.80 4.63 0.25
CA SER A 39 1.54 3.98 0.65
C SER A 39 0.39 4.97 0.60
N SER A 40 -0.83 4.49 0.32
CA SER A 40 -2.04 5.31 0.47
C SER A 40 -2.61 5.26 1.88
N LEU A 41 -2.05 4.42 2.76
CA LEU A 41 -2.51 4.21 4.14
C LEU A 41 -3.97 3.75 4.27
N ALA A 42 -4.51 3.11 3.24
CA ALA A 42 -5.78 2.38 3.35
C ALA A 42 -5.70 1.35 4.49
N ASP A 43 -6.84 1.02 5.10
CA ASP A 43 -6.88 -0.04 6.12
C ASP A 43 -6.25 -1.34 5.60
N GLY A 44 -5.72 -2.15 6.52
CA GLY A 44 -5.10 -3.43 6.18
C GLY A 44 -3.65 -3.30 5.69
N ALA A 45 -3.40 -3.80 4.47
CA ALA A 45 -2.05 -3.98 3.93
C ALA A 45 -1.21 -2.69 3.89
N ASP A 46 -1.81 -1.59 3.48
CA ASP A 46 -1.13 -0.29 3.34
C ASP A 46 -0.63 0.24 4.69
N GLN A 47 -1.44 0.12 5.74
CA GLN A 47 -1.05 0.50 7.11
C GLN A 47 -0.03 -0.47 7.70
N LEU A 48 -0.20 -1.79 7.50
CA LEU A 48 0.77 -2.79 7.97
C LEU A 48 2.16 -2.56 7.34
N PHE A 49 2.20 -2.30 6.03
CA PHE A 49 3.42 -1.94 5.32
C PHE A 49 4.05 -0.66 5.87
N ALA A 50 3.26 0.40 6.09
CA ALA A 50 3.76 1.66 6.62
C ALA A 50 4.34 1.53 8.02
N VAL A 51 3.70 0.77 8.91
CA VAL A 51 4.22 0.47 10.25
C VAL A 51 5.58 -0.22 10.15
N ILE A 52 5.67 -1.32 9.40
CA ILE A 52 6.91 -2.10 9.28
C ILE A 52 8.01 -1.30 8.57
N ALA A 53 7.67 -0.48 7.58
CA ALA A 53 8.62 0.40 6.90
C ALA A 53 9.25 1.40 7.86
N LEU A 54 8.42 2.06 8.69
CA LEU A 54 8.90 2.99 9.70
C LEU A 54 9.75 2.28 10.78
N GLU A 55 9.38 1.07 11.20
CA GLU A 55 10.20 0.24 12.10
C GLU A 55 11.56 -0.13 11.51
N CYS A 56 11.64 -0.26 10.17
CA CYS A 56 12.88 -0.50 9.45
C CYS A 56 13.68 0.78 9.17
N GLY A 57 13.20 1.94 9.65
CA GLY A 57 13.87 3.24 9.45
C GLY A 57 13.69 3.84 8.06
N ALA A 58 12.66 3.43 7.32
CA ALA A 58 12.32 4.06 6.05
C ALA A 58 11.63 5.41 6.25
N ASP A 59 11.88 6.35 5.34
CA ASP A 59 11.03 7.52 5.16
C ASP A 59 9.68 7.08 4.58
N LEU A 60 8.60 7.74 4.98
CA LEU A 60 7.24 7.41 4.51
C LEU A 60 6.68 8.58 3.69
N THR A 61 6.30 8.28 2.45
CA THR A 61 5.52 9.16 1.58
C THR A 61 4.08 8.66 1.52
N VAL A 62 3.15 9.51 1.95
CA VAL A 62 1.71 9.20 1.92
C VAL A 62 1.10 9.76 0.64
N VAL A 63 0.45 8.89 -0.13
CA VAL A 63 -0.26 9.25 -1.36
C VAL A 63 -1.75 9.31 -1.08
N ILE A 64 -2.32 10.51 -1.08
CA ILE A 64 -3.71 10.76 -0.72
C ILE A 64 -4.56 10.75 -2.00
N PRO A 65 -5.50 9.79 -2.16
CA PRO A 65 -6.28 9.65 -3.39
C PRO A 65 -7.21 10.82 -3.68
N SER A 66 -7.80 11.44 -2.64
CA SER A 66 -8.80 12.49 -2.82
C SER A 66 -8.92 13.41 -1.60
N GLY A 67 -9.59 14.55 -1.78
CA GLY A 67 -9.83 15.55 -0.73
C GLY A 67 -10.71 15.07 0.43
N ASP A 68 -11.63 14.14 0.17
CA ASP A 68 -12.54 13.54 1.15
C ASP A 68 -12.03 12.19 1.72
N TYR A 69 -10.77 11.82 1.46
CA TYR A 69 -10.28 10.47 1.76
C TYR A 69 -10.42 10.07 3.23
N GLU A 70 -10.28 11.04 4.14
CA GLU A 70 -10.45 10.85 5.58
C GLU A 70 -11.90 10.47 5.97
N GLU A 71 -12.90 10.85 5.17
CA GLU A 71 -14.31 10.48 5.37
C GLU A 71 -14.57 8.99 5.07
N GLY A 72 -13.65 8.32 4.36
CA GLY A 72 -13.76 6.91 3.98
C GLY A 72 -13.35 5.92 5.08
N PHE A 73 -12.84 6.38 6.22
CA PHE A 73 -12.44 5.51 7.34
C PHE A 73 -13.62 5.24 8.29
N GLU A 74 -13.87 3.96 8.59
CA GLU A 74 -15.01 3.53 9.39
C GLU A 74 -14.79 3.76 10.89
N GLY A 75 -15.18 4.95 11.35
CA GLY A 75 -15.20 5.33 12.76
C GLY A 75 -13.92 5.97 13.28
N PRO A 76 -13.95 6.55 14.50
CA PRO A 76 -12.85 7.35 15.03
C PRO A 76 -11.54 6.58 15.16
N GLU A 77 -11.59 5.30 15.51
CA GLU A 77 -10.39 4.48 15.69
C GLU A 77 -9.65 4.23 14.36
N ALA A 78 -10.38 4.01 13.27
CA ALA A 78 -9.78 3.83 11.95
C ALA A 78 -9.13 5.11 11.45
N LEU A 79 -9.83 6.23 11.61
CA LEU A 79 -9.29 7.55 11.27
C LEU A 79 -8.06 7.90 12.13
N ASP A 80 -8.07 7.61 13.43
CA ASP A 80 -6.94 7.87 14.32
C ASP A 80 -5.69 7.06 13.93
N ARG A 81 -5.85 5.79 13.50
CA ARG A 81 -4.73 5.00 12.97
C ARG A 81 -4.13 5.64 11.72
N TYR A 82 -4.97 6.02 10.76
CA TYR A 82 -4.54 6.70 9.55
C TYR A 82 -3.80 8.01 9.87
N LEU A 83 -4.41 8.88 10.68
CA LEU A 83 -3.81 10.16 11.07
C LEU A 83 -2.51 9.98 11.86
N GLY A 84 -2.44 8.94 12.69
CA GLY A 84 -1.24 8.56 13.44
C GLY A 84 -0.06 8.24 12.52
N LEU A 85 -0.30 7.45 11.47
CA LEU A 85 0.73 7.11 10.47
C LEU A 85 1.06 8.31 9.58
N LYS A 86 0.06 9.05 9.10
CA LYS A 86 0.23 10.24 8.28
C LYS A 86 1.10 11.30 8.97
N ARG A 87 0.93 11.53 10.28
CA ARG A 87 1.81 12.45 11.04
C ARG A 87 3.28 12.04 11.10
N ARG A 88 3.59 10.77 10.86
CA ARG A 88 4.96 10.24 10.81
C ARG A 88 5.56 10.26 9.40
N ALA A 89 4.76 10.62 8.39
CA ALA A 89 5.21 10.74 7.02
C ALA A 89 6.18 11.92 6.87
N THR A 90 7.20 11.73 6.05
CA THR A 90 8.13 12.79 5.66
C THR A 90 7.60 13.60 4.48
N GLN A 91 6.69 13.02 3.69
CA GLN A 91 6.08 13.68 2.54
C GLN A 91 4.61 13.28 2.37
N GLU A 92 3.81 14.22 1.87
CA GLU A 92 2.45 13.96 1.40
C GLU A 92 2.33 14.33 -0.08
N VAL A 93 1.72 13.45 -0.86
CA VAL A 93 1.36 13.68 -2.26
C VAL A 93 -0.15 13.57 -2.38
N ARG A 94 -0.81 14.58 -2.94
CA ARG A 94 -2.26 14.59 -3.15
C ARG A 94 -2.57 14.44 -4.62
N MET A 95 -3.44 13.49 -4.97
CA MET A 95 -4.01 13.43 -6.31
C MET A 95 -5.08 14.51 -6.47
N ASP A 96 -5.30 14.97 -7.70
CA ASP A 96 -6.23 16.08 -8.02
C ASP A 96 -7.68 15.59 -8.15
N PHE A 97 -8.19 14.96 -7.09
CA PHE A 97 -9.56 14.47 -7.01
C PHE A 97 -10.26 15.03 -5.77
N ALA A 98 -11.44 15.61 -5.95
CA ALA A 98 -12.24 16.11 -4.83
C ALA A 98 -12.92 14.98 -4.05
N ARG A 99 -13.19 13.83 -4.69
CA ARG A 99 -13.98 12.73 -4.15
C ARG A 99 -13.26 11.38 -4.29
N SER A 100 -13.54 10.47 -3.36
CA SER A 100 -13.00 9.10 -3.29
C SER A 100 -13.69 8.19 -4.32
N THR A 101 -13.44 8.44 -5.60
CA THR A 101 -13.94 7.57 -6.68
C THR A 101 -12.95 6.45 -7.00
N ASP A 102 -13.39 5.45 -7.76
CA ASP A 102 -12.52 4.37 -8.23
C ASP A 102 -11.34 4.92 -9.06
N GLU A 103 -11.56 5.99 -9.84
CA GLU A 103 -10.51 6.68 -10.60
C GLU A 103 -9.49 7.38 -9.69
N ALA A 104 -9.93 7.94 -8.56
CA ALA A 104 -9.03 8.55 -7.58
C ALA A 104 -8.12 7.48 -6.94
N TYR A 105 -8.69 6.33 -6.59
CA TYR A 105 -7.91 5.19 -6.08
C TYR A 105 -6.95 4.62 -7.12
N TYR A 106 -7.40 4.50 -8.38
CA TYR A 106 -6.55 4.07 -9.48
C TYR A 106 -5.39 5.06 -9.72
N ALA A 107 -5.66 6.37 -9.70
CA ALA A 107 -4.63 7.40 -9.86
C ALA A 107 -3.58 7.34 -8.74
N ALA A 108 -4.00 7.16 -7.48
CA ALA A 108 -3.07 7.00 -6.38
C ALA A 108 -2.23 5.72 -6.50
N GLY A 109 -2.86 4.59 -6.83
CA GLY A 109 -2.17 3.31 -7.00
C GLY A 109 -1.16 3.32 -8.15
N THR A 110 -1.53 3.91 -9.29
CA THR A 110 -0.63 4.07 -10.44
C THR A 110 0.50 5.05 -10.15
N TYR A 111 0.23 6.16 -9.45
CA TYR A 111 1.28 7.07 -8.98
C TYR A 111 2.32 6.34 -8.11
N ILE A 112 1.89 5.49 -7.18
CA ILE A 112 2.79 4.66 -6.36
C ILE A 112 3.62 3.72 -7.24
N ALA A 113 2.98 3.03 -8.19
CA ALA A 113 3.65 2.10 -9.10
C ALA A 113 4.69 2.80 -10.01
N ASP A 114 4.37 3.98 -10.52
CA ASP A 114 5.28 4.80 -11.32
C ASP A 114 6.48 5.28 -10.50
N SER A 115 6.21 5.70 -9.27
CA SER A 115 7.16 6.35 -8.37
C SER A 115 8.09 5.39 -7.63
N CYS A 116 7.77 4.10 -7.55
CA CYS A 116 8.60 3.12 -6.84
C CYS A 116 9.58 2.37 -7.76
N ASP A 117 10.64 1.80 -7.18
CA ASP A 117 11.55 0.88 -7.89
C ASP A 117 11.03 -0.57 -7.85
N ARG A 118 10.18 -0.89 -6.88
CA ARG A 118 9.55 -2.20 -6.67
C ARG A 118 8.20 -1.99 -6.00
N LEU A 119 7.21 -2.76 -6.45
CA LEU A 119 5.90 -2.83 -5.80
C LEU A 119 5.81 -4.11 -4.94
N VAL A 120 5.30 -3.97 -3.73
CA VAL A 120 4.87 -5.11 -2.91
C VAL A 120 3.35 -5.20 -2.96
N ALA A 121 2.85 -6.40 -3.23
CA ALA A 121 1.43 -6.68 -3.35
C ALA A 121 0.98 -7.67 -2.27
N VAL A 122 0.19 -7.22 -1.30
CA VAL A 122 -0.47 -8.11 -0.33
C VAL A 122 -1.81 -8.53 -0.92
N TRP A 123 -1.77 -9.60 -1.71
CA TRP A 123 -2.81 -9.90 -2.69
C TRP A 123 -2.97 -11.41 -2.93
N ASP A 124 -4.21 -11.87 -2.87
CA ASP A 124 -4.66 -13.26 -3.08
C ASP A 124 -4.50 -13.82 -4.50
N GLY A 125 -4.00 -13.02 -5.45
CA GLY A 125 -3.85 -13.45 -6.84
C GLY A 125 -5.14 -13.38 -7.66
N LEU A 126 -6.27 -12.98 -7.05
CA LEU A 126 -7.57 -12.94 -7.72
C LEU A 126 -7.81 -11.61 -8.45
N PRO A 127 -8.66 -11.60 -9.50
CA PRO A 127 -9.03 -10.36 -10.20
C PRO A 127 -9.60 -9.29 -9.25
N ALA A 128 -9.48 -8.02 -9.65
CA ALA A 128 -10.04 -6.92 -8.89
C ALA A 128 -11.58 -7.03 -8.84
N ARG A 129 -12.18 -6.66 -7.70
CA ARG A 129 -13.65 -6.55 -7.54
C ARG A 129 -14.22 -5.25 -8.14
N GLY A 130 -13.36 -4.31 -8.55
CA GLY A 130 -13.69 -2.99 -9.10
C GLY A 130 -12.44 -2.29 -9.64
N HIS A 131 -12.61 -1.12 -10.25
CA HIS A 131 -11.50 -0.31 -10.78
C HIS A 131 -10.67 0.28 -9.64
N GLY A 132 -9.36 0.44 -9.84
CA GLY A 132 -8.43 0.88 -8.79
C GLY A 132 -8.11 -0.19 -7.74
N GLY A 133 -8.56 -1.43 -7.94
CA GLY A 133 -8.25 -2.55 -7.05
C GLY A 133 -6.80 -3.06 -7.18
N THR A 134 -6.37 -3.81 -6.17
CA THR A 134 -5.00 -4.35 -6.05
C THR A 134 -4.51 -5.08 -7.31
N ALA A 135 -5.35 -5.93 -7.90
CA ALA A 135 -4.97 -6.69 -9.10
C ALA A 135 -4.67 -5.80 -10.31
N GLU A 136 -5.39 -4.67 -10.43
CA GLU A 136 -5.19 -3.72 -11.53
C GLU A 136 -3.88 -2.96 -11.37
N ILE A 137 -3.56 -2.52 -10.15
CA ILE A 137 -2.27 -1.87 -9.84
C ILE A 137 -1.10 -2.84 -10.03
N VAL A 138 -1.27 -4.12 -9.66
CA VAL A 138 -0.28 -5.17 -9.95
C VAL A 138 -0.07 -5.36 -11.44
N ALA A 139 -1.15 -5.41 -12.23
CA ALA A 139 -1.07 -5.53 -13.69
C ALA A 139 -0.37 -4.30 -14.31
N TYR A 140 -0.72 -3.09 -13.86
CA TYR A 140 -0.10 -1.84 -14.28
C TYR A 140 1.40 -1.83 -13.99
N ALA A 141 1.82 -2.13 -12.76
CA ALA A 141 3.23 -2.17 -12.39
C ALA A 141 4.04 -3.20 -13.20
N ARG A 142 3.45 -4.38 -13.46
CA ARG A 142 4.06 -5.39 -14.33
C ARG A 142 4.20 -4.91 -15.77
N ALA A 143 3.21 -4.20 -16.31
CA ALA A 143 3.26 -3.63 -17.66
C ALA A 143 4.38 -2.58 -17.81
N LEU A 144 4.71 -1.87 -16.72
CA LEU A 144 5.86 -0.96 -16.65
C LEU A 144 7.22 -1.67 -16.49
N GLY A 145 7.24 -2.99 -16.37
CA GLY A 145 8.46 -3.77 -16.09
C GLY A 145 8.96 -3.63 -14.65
N LYS A 146 8.15 -3.13 -13.72
CA LYS A 146 8.52 -3.02 -12.31
C LYS A 146 8.54 -4.41 -11.67
N PRO A 147 9.56 -4.75 -10.87
CA PRO A 147 9.50 -5.94 -10.02
C PRO A 147 8.31 -5.87 -9.07
N VAL A 148 7.49 -6.93 -9.04
CA VAL A 148 6.36 -7.08 -8.10
C VAL A 148 6.60 -8.28 -7.19
N THR A 149 6.66 -8.07 -5.88
CA THR A 149 6.66 -9.14 -4.88
C THR A 149 5.24 -9.35 -4.38
N VAL A 150 4.66 -10.53 -4.62
CA VAL A 150 3.35 -10.89 -4.04
C VAL A 150 3.58 -11.58 -2.70
N LEU A 151 2.93 -11.10 -1.65
CA LEU A 151 2.98 -11.65 -0.29
C LEU A 151 1.61 -12.19 0.07
N TRP A 152 1.38 -13.44 -0.29
CA TRP A 152 0.16 -14.18 0.04
C TRP A 152 0.41 -15.67 -0.07
N ARG A 153 -0.23 -16.47 0.78
CA ARG A 153 -0.16 -17.93 0.69
C ARG A 153 -1.16 -18.42 -0.33
N GLU A 154 -0.70 -19.24 -1.27
CA GLU A 154 -1.57 -19.86 -2.27
C GLU A 154 -2.68 -20.66 -1.59
N GLY A 155 -3.91 -20.52 -2.08
CA GLY A 155 -5.09 -21.24 -1.58
C GLY A 155 -5.81 -20.60 -0.40
N VAL A 156 -5.25 -19.56 0.24
CA VAL A 156 -5.97 -18.85 1.31
C VAL A 156 -6.89 -17.81 0.70
N ALA A 157 -8.19 -17.95 0.93
CA ALA A 157 -9.17 -16.97 0.52
C ALA A 157 -9.09 -15.73 1.41
N ARG A 158 -9.34 -14.56 0.83
CA ARG A 158 -9.71 -13.38 1.63
C ARG A 158 -11.17 -13.48 2.05
N ASP A 159 -11.47 -12.92 3.21
CA ASP A 159 -12.85 -12.80 3.72
C ASP A 159 -13.75 -11.95 2.80
#